data_AF-A5BGM5-F1
#
_entry.id   AF-A5BGM5-F1
#
_cell.length_a   1.000
_cell.length_b   1.000
_cell.length_c   1.000
_cell.angle_alpha   90.00
_cell.angle_beta   90.00
_cell.angle_gamma   90.00
#
_symmetry.space_group_name_H-M   'P 1'
#
loop_
_entity.id
_entity.type
_entity.pdbx_description
1 polymer ?
#
loop_
_entity_poly.entity_id
_entity_poly.type
_entity_poly.pdbx_seq_one_letter_code
_entity_poly.pdbx_strand_id
1 'polypeptide(L)'
;MDERMKMLALNGNTKTKVEGGDATDTFAQRAESYYQKRPQLLALLQDLYNAYLTLADRYSQTQTLAKQYHHHHRRQSSNLSQIQALHLDGQEDTNSYDEEDDDIGAVSDVESSLSYQPQPPLPKHAKLDVEAMIAEIVMKNVECDILLDEVSMVERRFGESTRKIELQKSLLEVLESERMILLNENVRLGYKVSALIEENKGLASESLFMKRKAGELARCVLKMREDHRVCMLSRKIEDLQGQIYGLEKRNKEYYEQLMKRDQEVEQLFKSKDKKKKLGLEVCFQVHKLKMVENADVNVKGKDGGKVFKWWERVKNLDLFICGPNPGSI
;
A
#
# COMPACT_ATOMS: atom_id res chain seq x y z
N MET A 1 -17.79 -6.47 -20.09
CA MET A 1 -17.51 -5.50 -19.01
C MET A 1 -17.97 -6.03 -17.65
N ASP A 2 -19.06 -6.81 -17.58
CA ASP A 2 -19.65 -7.28 -16.32
C ASP A 2 -18.83 -8.32 -15.53
N GLU A 3 -18.00 -9.14 -16.19
CA GLU A 3 -17.18 -10.14 -15.48
C GLU A 3 -16.05 -9.52 -14.64
N ARG A 4 -15.47 -8.40 -15.09
CA ARG A 4 -14.45 -7.67 -14.32
C ARG A 4 -15.06 -6.95 -13.11
N MET A 5 -16.32 -6.52 -13.20
CA MET A 5 -17.05 -5.94 -12.07
C MET A 5 -17.39 -6.99 -11.01
N LYS A 6 -17.67 -8.24 -11.43
CA LYS A 6 -18.00 -9.36 -10.53
C LYS A 6 -16.78 -9.88 -9.75
N MET A 7 -15.59 -9.86 -10.34
CA MET A 7 -14.33 -10.21 -9.67
C MET A 7 -13.93 -9.22 -8.56
N LEU A 8 -14.31 -7.94 -8.71
CA LEU A 8 -14.06 -6.92 -7.67
C LEU A 8 -15.04 -7.04 -6.48
N ALA A 9 -16.22 -7.60 -6.70
CA ALA A 9 -17.20 -7.84 -5.63
C ALA A 9 -16.84 -9.04 -4.74
N LEU A 10 -16.22 -10.09 -5.30
CA LEU A 10 -15.74 -11.25 -4.53
C LEU A 10 -14.48 -10.95 -3.71
N ASN A 11 -13.61 -10.05 -4.19
CA ASN A 11 -12.44 -9.59 -3.43
C ASN A 11 -12.76 -8.46 -2.42
N GLY A 12 -13.99 -7.94 -2.42
CA GLY A 12 -14.44 -6.90 -1.49
C GLY A 12 -14.89 -7.41 -0.11
N ASN A 13 -15.05 -8.72 0.06
CA ASN A 13 -15.58 -9.32 1.29
C ASN A 13 -14.53 -9.68 2.35
N THR A 14 -13.25 -9.37 2.13
CA THR A 14 -12.22 -9.42 3.20
C THR A 14 -11.91 -8.03 3.73
N LYS A 15 -12.94 -7.19 3.87
CA LYS A 15 -12.84 -5.96 4.64
C LYS A 15 -12.86 -6.33 6.12
N THR A 16 -11.65 -6.45 6.65
CA THR A 16 -11.30 -6.19 8.03
C THR A 16 -12.33 -5.28 8.70
N LYS A 17 -13.14 -5.89 9.57
CA LYS A 17 -13.73 -5.21 10.72
C LYS A 17 -12.57 -4.61 11.50
N VAL A 18 -12.31 -3.33 11.29
CA VAL A 18 -11.63 -2.49 12.28
C VAL A 18 -12.72 -2.04 13.24
N GLU A 19 -13.07 -2.93 14.15
CA GLU A 19 -13.67 -2.58 15.43
C GLU A 19 -12.68 -3.02 16.51
N GLY A 20 -12.48 -2.13 17.48
CA GLY A 20 -11.34 -2.13 18.38
C GLY A 20 -11.12 -3.43 19.16
N GLY A 21 -9.85 -3.64 19.50
CA GLY A 21 -9.41 -4.69 20.40
C GLY A 21 -8.11 -5.30 19.93
N ASP A 22 -7.00 -4.67 20.30
CA ASP A 22 -5.70 -5.27 20.67
C ASP A 22 -5.48 -6.77 20.33
N ALA A 23 -5.56 -7.14 19.06
CA ALA A 23 -5.03 -8.41 18.57
C ALA A 23 -3.63 -8.09 18.04
N THR A 24 -2.67 -8.22 18.94
CA THR A 24 -1.25 -8.22 18.64
C THR A 24 -0.96 -9.22 17.54
N ASP A 25 -0.88 -8.75 16.28
CA ASP A 25 -0.36 -9.53 15.15
C ASP A 25 0.99 -10.09 15.60
N THR A 26 1.00 -11.37 15.97
CA THR A 26 2.20 -12.00 16.50
C THR A 26 3.22 -12.02 15.37
N PHE A 27 4.52 -11.90 15.67
CA PHE A 27 5.57 -11.91 14.64
C PHE A 27 5.39 -13.08 13.65
N ALA A 28 4.98 -14.24 14.17
CA ALA A 28 4.64 -15.43 13.38
C ALA A 28 3.54 -15.18 12.33
N GLN A 29 2.43 -14.54 12.70
CA GLN A 29 1.33 -14.25 11.78
C GLN A 29 1.72 -13.23 10.71
N ARG A 30 2.55 -12.25 11.07
CA ARG A 30 3.10 -11.27 10.12
C ARG A 30 4.05 -11.93 9.12
N ALA A 31 4.93 -12.80 9.61
CA ALA A 31 5.85 -13.57 8.78
C ALA A 31 5.07 -14.51 7.85
N GLU A 32 4.07 -15.22 8.35
CA GLU A 32 3.22 -16.10 7.57
C GLU A 32 2.50 -15.34 6.45
N SER A 33 1.88 -14.19 6.76
CA SER A 33 1.25 -13.33 5.74
C SER A 33 2.25 -12.82 4.68
N TYR A 34 3.48 -12.50 5.08
CA TYR A 34 4.54 -12.06 4.17
C TYR A 34 4.96 -13.16 3.20
N TYR A 35 5.15 -14.38 3.68
CA TYR A 35 5.56 -15.52 2.86
C TYR A 35 4.43 -16.03 1.96
N GLN A 36 3.17 -16.02 2.43
CA GLN A 36 2.01 -16.37 1.60
C GLN A 36 1.86 -15.46 0.36
N LYS A 37 2.22 -14.18 0.48
CA LYS A 37 2.18 -13.22 -0.65
C LYS A 37 3.30 -13.44 -1.66
N ARG A 38 4.29 -14.29 -1.37
CA ARG A 38 5.49 -14.50 -2.18
C ARG A 38 5.83 -16.00 -2.28
N PRO A 39 5.03 -16.79 -3.02
CA PRO A 39 5.20 -18.24 -3.11
C PRO A 39 6.57 -18.66 -3.66
N GLN A 40 7.21 -17.83 -4.49
CA GLN A 40 8.57 -18.12 -4.98
C GLN A 40 9.61 -18.12 -3.86
N LEU A 41 9.43 -17.28 -2.83
CA LEU A 41 10.33 -17.21 -1.68
C LEU A 41 10.19 -18.45 -0.78
N LEU A 42 8.97 -18.95 -0.62
CA LEU A 42 8.71 -20.22 0.08
C LEU A 42 9.33 -21.40 -0.66
N ALA A 43 9.18 -21.45 -1.98
CA ALA A 43 9.81 -22.49 -2.80
C ALA A 43 11.33 -22.48 -2.66
N LEU A 44 11.96 -21.29 -2.74
CA LEU A 44 13.41 -21.15 -2.54
C LEU A 44 13.87 -21.59 -1.14
N LEU A 45 13.13 -21.22 -0.09
CA LEU A 45 13.44 -21.64 1.28
C LEU A 45 13.36 -23.16 1.42
N GLN A 46 12.36 -23.79 0.81
CA GLN A 46 12.21 -25.24 0.81
C GLN A 46 13.35 -25.93 0.05
N ASP A 47 13.76 -25.39 -1.11
CA ASP A 47 14.87 -25.91 -1.90
C ASP A 47 16.20 -25.82 -1.15
N LEU A 48 16.47 -24.68 -0.50
CA LEU A 48 17.66 -24.50 0.34
C LEU A 48 17.67 -25.45 1.53
N TYR A 49 16.52 -25.64 2.20
CA TYR A 49 16.38 -26.58 3.30
C TYR A 49 16.65 -28.03 2.83
N ASN A 50 16.08 -28.44 1.70
CA ASN A 50 16.30 -29.76 1.12
C ASN A 50 17.77 -29.96 0.70
N ALA A 51 18.40 -28.94 0.12
CA ALA A 51 19.81 -28.97 -0.25
C ALA A 51 20.72 -29.11 0.98
N TYR A 52 20.40 -28.39 2.07
CA TYR A 52 21.10 -28.52 3.35
C TYR A 52 20.96 -29.93 3.93
N LEU A 53 19.74 -30.48 3.98
CA LEU A 53 19.52 -31.86 4.44
C LEU A 53 20.32 -32.87 3.62
N THR A 54 20.29 -32.75 2.29
CA THR A 54 21.04 -33.63 1.38
C THR A 54 22.55 -33.54 1.64
N LEU A 55 23.06 -32.33 1.92
CA LEU A 55 24.47 -32.13 2.25
C LEU A 55 24.83 -32.73 3.62
N ALA A 56 23.98 -32.53 4.63
CA ALA A 56 24.15 -33.07 5.97
C ALA A 56 24.11 -34.61 5.98
N ASP A 57 23.21 -35.21 5.19
CA ASP A 57 23.14 -36.66 5.02
C ASP A 57 24.40 -37.21 4.35
N ARG A 58 24.88 -36.59 3.27
CA ARG A 58 26.14 -36.99 2.63
C ARG A 58 27.32 -36.86 3.58
N TYR A 59 27.39 -35.80 4.39
CA TYR A 59 28.46 -35.63 5.38
C TYR A 59 28.41 -36.72 6.47
N SER A 60 27.20 -37.07 6.93
CA SER A 60 27.02 -38.14 7.90
C SER A 60 27.39 -39.51 7.30
N GLN A 61 27.04 -39.76 6.04
CA GLN A 61 27.42 -40.97 5.29
C GLN A 61 28.93 -41.05 5.06
N THR A 62 29.60 -39.96 4.67
CA THR A 62 31.06 -39.97 4.52
C THR A 62 31.76 -40.16 5.86
N GLN A 63 31.21 -39.64 6.96
CA GLN A 63 31.75 -39.84 8.30
C GLN A 63 31.57 -41.29 8.79
N THR A 64 30.45 -41.96 8.49
CA THR A 64 30.26 -43.38 8.82
C THR A 64 31.14 -44.29 7.96
N LEU A 65 31.26 -43.99 6.66
CA LEU A 65 32.17 -44.69 5.76
C LEU A 65 33.63 -44.51 6.21
N ALA A 66 34.08 -43.29 6.54
CA ALA A 66 35.42 -43.04 7.06
C ALA A 66 35.69 -43.84 8.36
N LYS A 67 34.72 -43.93 9.27
CA LYS A 67 34.82 -44.77 10.47
C LYS A 67 34.89 -46.27 10.14
N GLN A 68 34.22 -46.74 9.09
CA GLN A 68 34.32 -48.11 8.60
C GLN A 68 35.69 -48.39 7.93
N TYR A 69 36.23 -47.46 7.13
CA TYR A 69 37.58 -47.56 6.57
C TYR A 69 38.66 -47.58 7.66
N HIS A 70 38.51 -46.79 8.73
CA HIS A 70 39.42 -46.84 9.88
C HIS A 70 39.34 -48.15 10.68
N HIS A 71 38.20 -48.86 10.67
CA HIS A 71 38.11 -50.19 11.28
C HIS A 71 38.75 -51.29 10.42
N HIS A 72 38.74 -51.17 9.09
CA HIS A 72 39.40 -52.13 8.20
C HIS A 72 40.91 -51.93 8.06
N HIS A 73 41.43 -50.71 8.29
CA HIS A 73 42.89 -50.46 8.29
C HIS A 73 43.57 -50.57 9.66
N ARG A 74 42.83 -50.69 10.78
CA ARG A 74 43.43 -50.83 12.13
C ARG A 74 44.04 -52.22 12.43
N ARG A 75 44.12 -53.13 11.45
CA ARG A 75 44.86 -54.40 11.63
C ARG A 75 46.12 -54.54 10.78
N GLN A 76 46.41 -53.61 9.88
CA GLN A 76 47.62 -53.69 9.04
C GLN A 76 48.12 -52.28 8.72
N SER A 77 48.93 -51.71 9.61
CA SER A 77 50.05 -50.80 9.27
C SER A 77 50.47 -50.08 10.55
N SER A 78 51.34 -50.72 11.30
CA SER A 78 52.26 -50.02 12.19
C SER A 78 53.38 -49.43 11.33
N ASN A 79 53.71 -48.17 11.61
CA ASN A 79 54.86 -47.38 11.12
C ASN A 79 54.55 -46.43 9.95
N LEU A 80 54.29 -45.16 10.28
CA LEU A 80 55.11 -43.99 9.87
C LEU A 80 54.41 -42.67 10.31
N SER A 81 55.03 -42.03 11.31
CA SER A 81 55.12 -40.56 11.60
C SER A 81 54.00 -39.64 11.10
N GLN A 82 53.16 -39.00 11.92
CA GLN A 82 53.45 -38.02 13.00
C GLN A 82 54.24 -36.78 12.58
N ILE A 83 53.58 -35.84 11.89
CA ILE A 83 53.76 -34.37 11.98
C ILE A 83 52.37 -33.75 11.65
N GLN A 84 51.44 -33.57 12.59
CA GLN A 84 51.24 -32.36 13.42
C GLN A 84 51.41 -31.06 12.62
N ALA A 85 50.35 -30.59 11.97
CA ALA A 85 49.40 -29.63 12.53
C ALA A 85 50.07 -28.34 13.04
N LEU A 86 50.11 -27.32 12.18
CA LEU A 86 50.08 -25.92 12.62
C LEU A 86 49.03 -25.17 11.80
N HIS A 87 48.18 -24.48 12.54
CA HIS A 87 47.07 -23.63 12.15
C HIS A 87 47.38 -22.21 12.69
N LEU A 88 46.64 -21.24 12.13
CA LEU A 88 46.55 -19.79 12.40
C LEU A 88 47.40 -18.91 11.46
N ASP A 89 46.84 -18.26 10.44
CA ASP A 89 45.77 -17.21 10.35
C ASP A 89 46.35 -15.78 10.50
N GLY A 90 45.97 -14.87 9.60
CA GLY A 90 46.31 -13.44 9.67
C GLY A 90 46.85 -12.76 8.38
N GLN A 91 45.92 -12.36 7.50
CA GLN A 91 45.76 -11.05 6.83
C GLN A 91 47.00 -10.21 6.37
N GLU A 92 46.98 -9.83 5.07
CA GLU A 92 47.18 -8.49 4.44
C GLU A 92 48.10 -8.48 3.20
N ASP A 93 47.44 -8.18 2.06
CA ASP A 93 47.84 -7.28 0.98
C ASP A 93 49.32 -7.03 0.72
N THR A 94 49.80 -7.45 -0.45
CA THR A 94 50.49 -6.54 -1.39
C THR A 94 50.38 -7.06 -2.82
N ASN A 95 49.61 -6.36 -3.65
CA ASN A 95 49.70 -6.44 -5.11
C ASN A 95 51.06 -5.86 -5.54
N SER A 96 51.90 -6.66 -6.18
CA SER A 96 52.96 -6.17 -7.06
C SER A 96 52.76 -6.80 -8.42
N TYR A 97 52.39 -5.96 -9.37
CA TYR A 97 52.59 -6.19 -10.79
C TYR A 97 54.09 -6.41 -11.02
N ASP A 98 54.45 -7.35 -11.89
CA ASP A 98 55.42 -7.06 -12.94
C ASP A 98 55.22 -8.04 -14.09
N GLU A 99 55.00 -7.44 -15.25
CA GLU A 99 54.97 -8.07 -16.57
C GLU A 99 56.33 -8.64 -16.91
N GLU A 100 56.27 -9.76 -17.63
CA GLU A 100 57.38 -10.31 -18.39
C GLU A 100 57.83 -9.29 -19.44
N ASP A 101 59.13 -9.02 -19.52
CA ASP A 101 59.75 -8.64 -20.78
C ASP A 101 61.14 -9.27 -20.90
N ASP A 102 61.39 -9.72 -22.12
CA ASP A 102 62.53 -10.51 -22.55
C ASP A 102 63.87 -9.81 -22.28
N ASP A 103 64.85 -10.55 -21.73
CA ASP A 103 66.24 -10.34 -22.14
C ASP A 103 67.01 -11.65 -22.26
N ILE A 104 67.61 -11.75 -23.44
CA ILE A 104 68.36 -12.85 -23.99
C ILE A 104 69.76 -12.80 -23.38
N GLY A 105 70.16 -13.80 -22.60
CA GLY A 105 71.51 -13.78 -22.06
C GLY A 105 71.91 -14.92 -21.14
N ALA A 106 71.86 -16.17 -21.62
CA ALA A 106 72.57 -17.26 -20.95
C ALA A 106 73.07 -18.30 -21.95
N VAL A 107 74.14 -17.95 -22.66
CA VAL A 107 75.06 -18.94 -23.21
C VAL A 107 75.74 -19.62 -22.02
N SER A 108 75.33 -20.86 -21.72
CA SER A 108 76.09 -21.72 -20.82
C SER A 108 76.89 -22.68 -21.69
N ASP A 109 78.17 -22.38 -21.79
CA ASP A 109 79.21 -23.23 -22.34
C ASP A 109 79.20 -24.59 -21.64
N VAL A 110 78.71 -25.62 -22.35
CA VAL A 110 79.03 -27.01 -22.01
C VAL A 110 80.22 -27.40 -22.87
N GLU A 111 81.41 -27.31 -22.28
CA GLU A 111 82.66 -27.83 -22.80
C GLU A 111 82.49 -29.31 -23.23
N SER A 112 82.43 -29.53 -24.54
CA SER A 112 82.63 -30.84 -25.15
C SER A 112 84.11 -31.22 -25.09
N SER A 113 84.54 -31.84 -23.98
CA SER A 113 85.85 -32.46 -23.87
C SER A 113 85.90 -33.80 -24.64
N LEU A 114 86.32 -33.75 -25.91
CA LEU A 114 86.76 -34.92 -26.69
C LEU A 114 88.18 -35.30 -26.26
N SER A 115 88.29 -36.20 -25.28
CA SER A 115 89.54 -36.89 -24.97
C SER A 115 89.67 -38.13 -25.86
N TYR A 116 90.64 -38.13 -26.78
CA TYR A 116 91.07 -39.33 -27.50
C TYR A 116 91.95 -40.18 -26.59
N GLN A 117 91.34 -41.15 -25.90
CA GLN A 117 92.06 -42.23 -25.22
C GLN A 117 91.94 -43.52 -26.07
N PRO A 118 93.05 -44.18 -26.46
CA PRO A 118 92.98 -45.44 -27.20
C PRO A 118 92.31 -46.53 -26.37
N GLN A 119 91.26 -47.14 -26.91
CA GLN A 119 90.56 -48.25 -26.26
C GLN A 119 91.45 -49.50 -26.16
N PRO A 120 91.45 -50.23 -25.03
CA PRO A 120 91.97 -51.59 -24.97
C PRO A 120 91.04 -52.59 -25.68
N PRO A 121 91.51 -53.80 -26.03
CA PRO A 121 90.85 -54.66 -26.99
C PRO A 121 89.50 -55.21 -26.48
N LEU A 122 88.52 -55.16 -27.39
CA LEU A 122 87.16 -55.70 -27.28
C LEU A 122 87.10 -57.16 -26.78
N PRO A 123 86.26 -57.47 -25.77
CA PRO A 123 85.73 -58.80 -25.56
C PRO A 123 84.40 -59.01 -26.30
N LYS A 124 84.05 -60.28 -26.54
CA LYS A 124 82.94 -60.80 -27.35
C LYS A 124 81.53 -60.52 -26.78
N HIS A 125 81.21 -59.29 -26.36
CA HIS A 125 79.92 -58.91 -25.76
C HIS A 125 79.02 -58.04 -26.67
N ALA A 126 79.46 -57.70 -27.89
CA ALA A 126 78.80 -56.75 -28.78
C ALA A 126 77.35 -57.10 -29.21
N LYS A 127 76.89 -58.34 -29.01
CA LYS A 127 75.53 -58.74 -29.39
C LYS A 127 74.46 -58.39 -28.34
N LEU A 128 74.82 -58.41 -27.06
CA LEU A 128 73.94 -58.11 -25.93
C LEU A 128 73.75 -56.59 -25.73
N ASP A 129 74.77 -55.80 -26.09
CA ASP A 129 74.77 -54.34 -25.99
C ASP A 129 73.81 -53.70 -27.01
N VAL A 130 73.77 -54.25 -28.23
CA VAL A 130 72.86 -53.80 -29.29
C VAL A 130 71.40 -54.16 -28.97
N GLU A 131 71.13 -55.36 -28.42
CA GLU A 131 69.77 -55.74 -28.00
C GLU A 131 69.27 -54.88 -26.83
N ALA A 132 70.12 -54.57 -25.86
CA ALA A 132 69.77 -53.67 -24.75
C ALA A 132 69.48 -52.24 -25.24
N MET A 133 70.30 -51.73 -26.16
CA MET A 133 70.08 -50.44 -26.81
C MET A 133 68.76 -50.40 -27.59
N ILE A 134 68.44 -51.46 -28.36
CA ILE A 134 67.17 -51.56 -29.08
C ILE A 134 66.00 -51.58 -28.10
N ALA A 135 66.09 -52.34 -27.01
CA ALA A 135 65.05 -52.37 -25.98
C ALA A 135 64.85 -51.00 -25.33
N GLU A 136 65.93 -50.27 -25.04
CA GLU A 136 65.87 -48.91 -24.51
C GLU A 136 65.19 -47.94 -25.49
N ILE A 137 65.55 -47.99 -26.77
CA ILE A 137 64.89 -47.16 -27.81
C ILE A 137 63.40 -47.46 -27.88
N VAL A 138 63.01 -48.74 -27.88
CA VAL A 138 61.60 -49.14 -27.92
C VAL A 138 60.86 -48.68 -26.66
N MET A 139 61.44 -48.86 -25.47
CA MET A 139 60.87 -48.36 -24.22
C MET A 139 60.69 -46.84 -24.25
N LYS A 140 61.71 -46.11 -24.70
CA LYS A 140 61.67 -44.65 -24.83
C LYS A 140 60.64 -44.18 -25.84
N ASN A 141 60.47 -44.89 -26.95
CA ASN A 141 59.45 -44.54 -27.94
C ASN A 141 58.03 -44.73 -27.39
N VAL A 142 57.78 -45.80 -26.64
CA VAL A 142 56.49 -46.01 -25.96
C VAL A 142 56.26 -44.96 -24.86
N GLU A 143 57.29 -44.59 -24.09
CA GLU A 143 57.21 -43.50 -23.11
C GLU A 143 56.84 -42.16 -23.79
N CYS A 144 57.45 -41.85 -24.95
CA CYS A 144 57.10 -40.68 -25.74
C CYS A 144 55.64 -40.70 -26.22
N ASP A 145 55.14 -41.85 -26.70
CA ASP A 145 53.75 -41.99 -27.14
C ASP A 145 52.76 -41.77 -25.97
N ILE A 146 53.06 -42.28 -24.77
CA ILE A 146 52.27 -42.06 -23.56
C ILE A 146 52.24 -40.58 -23.19
N LEU A 147 53.41 -39.93 -23.16
CA LEU A 147 53.51 -38.51 -22.83
C LEU A 147 52.76 -37.63 -23.84
N LEU A 148 52.79 -37.98 -25.12
CA LEU A 148 52.02 -37.27 -26.16
C LEU A 148 50.51 -37.38 -25.94
N ASP A 149 49.99 -38.55 -25.57
CA ASP A 149 48.56 -38.70 -25.25
C ASP A 149 48.18 -37.91 -24.00
N GLU A 150 49.01 -37.96 -22.94
CA GLU A 150 48.80 -37.19 -21.72
C GLU A 150 48.76 -35.67 -21.99
N VAL A 151 49.68 -35.15 -22.80
CA VAL A 151 49.69 -33.75 -23.24
C VAL A 151 48.41 -33.43 -24.01
N SER A 152 48.01 -34.26 -24.98
CA SER A 152 46.78 -34.04 -25.75
C SER A 152 45.53 -34.05 -24.86
N MET A 153 45.48 -34.91 -23.84
CA MET A 153 44.41 -34.91 -22.84
C MET A 153 44.36 -33.63 -22.01
N VAL A 154 45.52 -33.11 -21.59
CA VAL A 154 45.61 -31.86 -20.82
C VAL A 154 45.22 -30.66 -21.69
N GLU A 155 45.67 -30.59 -22.94
CA GLU A 155 45.30 -29.52 -23.88
C GLU A 155 43.79 -29.45 -24.11
N ARG A 156 43.12 -30.60 -24.30
CA ARG A 156 41.66 -30.63 -24.41
C ARG A 156 40.96 -30.10 -23.16
N ARG A 157 41.39 -30.54 -21.97
CA ARG A 157 40.82 -30.06 -20.70
C ARG A 157 41.06 -28.57 -20.49
N PHE A 158 42.24 -28.08 -20.87
CA PHE A 158 42.55 -26.66 -20.83
C PHE A 158 41.64 -25.86 -21.78
N GLY A 159 41.46 -26.32 -23.02
CA GLY A 159 40.55 -25.68 -23.98
C GLY A 159 39.09 -25.64 -23.50
N GLU A 160 38.61 -26.71 -22.86
CA GLU A 160 37.29 -26.74 -22.22
C GLU A 160 37.19 -25.75 -21.05
N SER A 161 38.23 -25.68 -20.21
CA SER A 161 38.31 -24.74 -19.09
C SER A 161 38.31 -23.29 -19.57
N THR A 162 39.09 -22.96 -20.59
CA THR A 162 39.14 -21.63 -21.20
C THR A 162 37.79 -21.21 -21.74
N ARG A 163 37.11 -22.10 -22.50
CA ARG A 163 35.75 -21.83 -23.00
C ARG A 163 34.75 -21.61 -21.86
N LYS A 164 34.86 -22.36 -20.77
CA LYS A 164 34.00 -22.17 -19.58
C LYS A 164 34.24 -20.81 -18.93
N ILE A 165 35.50 -20.38 -18.81
CA ILE A 165 35.86 -19.06 -18.27
C ILE A 165 35.31 -17.94 -19.17
N GLU A 166 35.42 -18.07 -20.48
CA GLU A 166 34.86 -17.10 -21.43
C GLU A 166 33.33 -16.98 -21.29
N LEU A 167 32.61 -18.11 -21.23
CA LEU A 167 31.17 -18.11 -21.01
C LEU A 167 30.77 -17.47 -19.68
N GLN A 168 31.55 -17.72 -18.62
CA GLN A 168 31.32 -17.10 -17.31
C GLN A 168 31.55 -15.58 -17.36
N LYS A 169 32.56 -15.11 -18.10
CA LYS A 169 32.80 -13.67 -18.32
C LYS A 169 31.64 -13.03 -19.08
N SER A 170 31.16 -13.64 -20.16
CA SER A 170 30.02 -13.11 -20.92
C SER A 170 28.73 -13.07 -20.08
N LEU A 171 28.48 -14.09 -19.25
CA LEU A 171 27.34 -14.07 -18.33
C LEU A 171 27.44 -12.92 -17.32
N LEU A 172 28.64 -12.67 -16.79
CA LEU A 172 28.88 -11.58 -15.85
C LEU A 172 28.62 -10.21 -16.50
N GLU A 173 29.07 -10.02 -17.74
CA GLU A 173 28.82 -8.80 -18.52
C GLU A 173 27.31 -8.56 -18.73
N VAL A 174 26.56 -9.61 -19.09
CA VAL A 174 25.09 -9.51 -19.24
C VAL A 174 24.43 -9.11 -17.91
N LEU A 175 24.79 -9.77 -16.80
CA LEU A 175 24.24 -9.44 -15.48
C LEU A 175 24.60 -8.02 -15.03
N GLU A 176 25.80 -7.54 -15.35
CA GLU A 176 26.22 -6.16 -15.06
C GLU A 176 25.43 -5.15 -15.89
N SER A 177 25.16 -5.46 -17.17
CA SER A 177 24.31 -4.63 -18.03
C SER A 177 22.86 -4.57 -17.52
N GLU A 178 22.28 -5.71 -17.11
CA GLU A 178 20.94 -5.76 -16.53
C GLU A 178 20.87 -4.97 -15.21
N ARG A 179 21.87 -5.11 -14.35
CA ARG A 179 21.99 -4.31 -13.12
C ARG A 179 22.00 -2.82 -13.45
N MET A 180 22.75 -2.39 -14.46
CA MET A 180 22.81 -0.98 -14.85
C MET A 180 21.46 -0.46 -15.35
N ILE A 181 20.75 -1.25 -16.17
CA ILE A 181 19.41 -0.92 -16.66
C ILE A 181 18.43 -0.77 -15.48
N LEU A 182 18.43 -1.73 -14.54
CA LEU A 182 17.55 -1.70 -13.37
C LEU A 182 17.86 -0.52 -12.44
N LEU A 183 19.13 -0.17 -12.27
CA LEU A 183 19.54 1.02 -11.51
C LEU A 183 18.99 2.30 -12.15
N ASN A 184 19.10 2.43 -13.47
CA ASN A 184 18.59 3.58 -14.21
C ASN A 184 17.06 3.68 -14.09
N GLU A 185 16.36 2.56 -14.28
CA GLU A 185 14.91 2.48 -14.15
C GLU A 185 14.44 2.86 -12.73
N ASN A 186 15.15 2.40 -11.69
CA ASN A 186 14.86 2.79 -10.31
C ASN A 186 15.00 4.30 -10.08
N VAL A 187 16.06 4.92 -10.63
CA VAL A 187 16.25 6.37 -10.56
C VAL A 187 15.10 7.09 -11.26
N ARG A 188 14.74 6.66 -12.47
CA ARG A 188 13.62 7.22 -13.25
C ARG A 188 12.29 7.11 -12.51
N LEU A 189 11.99 5.96 -11.93
CA LEU A 189 10.81 5.75 -11.10
C LEU A 189 10.84 6.61 -9.84
N GLY A 190 12.00 6.79 -9.22
CA GLY A 190 12.20 7.70 -8.09
C GLY A 190 11.82 9.14 -8.41
N TYR A 191 12.24 9.65 -9.58
CA TYR A 191 11.82 10.98 -10.05
C TYR A 191 10.31 11.07 -10.29
N LYS A 192 9.71 10.05 -10.90
CA LYS A 192 8.26 10.02 -11.15
C LYS A 192 7.46 10.01 -9.86
N VAL A 193 7.87 9.21 -8.87
CA VAL A 193 7.25 9.17 -7.54
C VAL A 193 7.38 10.53 -6.85
N SER A 194 8.56 11.14 -6.90
CA SER A 194 8.79 12.46 -6.29
C SER A 194 7.91 13.54 -6.92
N ALA A 195 7.77 13.56 -8.25
CA ALA A 195 6.89 14.48 -8.96
C ALA A 195 5.42 14.30 -8.56
N LEU A 196 4.93 13.05 -8.50
CA LEU A 196 3.56 12.75 -8.09
C LEU A 196 3.30 13.09 -6.62
N ILE A 197 4.30 12.98 -5.75
CA ILE A 197 4.18 13.40 -4.34
C ILE A 197 4.00 14.92 -4.25
N GLU A 198 4.78 15.71 -4.98
CA GLU A 198 4.65 17.17 -4.99
C GLU A 198 3.32 17.63 -5.59
N GLU A 199 2.86 17.01 -6.68
CA GLU A 199 1.54 17.29 -7.24
C GLU A 199 0.42 16.98 -6.25
N ASN A 200 0.46 15.83 -5.58
CA ASN A 200 -0.52 15.48 -4.55
C ASN A 200 -0.52 16.46 -3.37
N LYS A 201 0.65 16.96 -2.95
CA LYS A 201 0.72 18.02 -1.93
C LYS A 201 0.03 19.30 -2.41
N GLY A 202 0.26 19.69 -3.66
CA GLY A 202 -0.42 20.81 -4.32
C GLY A 202 -1.94 20.64 -4.30
N LEU A 203 -2.44 19.51 -4.81
CA LEU A 203 -3.87 19.19 -4.85
C LEU A 203 -4.51 19.15 -3.46
N ALA A 204 -3.81 18.61 -2.45
CA ALA A 204 -4.28 18.60 -1.08
C ALA A 204 -4.46 20.03 -0.52
N SER A 205 -3.50 20.92 -0.82
CA SER A 205 -3.58 22.33 -0.40
C SER A 205 -4.72 23.09 -1.09
N GLU A 206 -4.94 22.83 -2.38
CA GLU A 206 -6.02 23.43 -3.17
C GLU A 206 -7.39 22.95 -2.70
N SER A 207 -7.53 21.63 -2.47
CA SER A 207 -8.76 21.03 -1.93
C SER A 207 -9.12 21.62 -0.57
N LEU A 208 -8.14 21.79 0.33
CA LEU A 208 -8.34 22.44 1.62
C LEU A 208 -8.77 23.90 1.47
N PHE A 209 -8.15 24.64 0.55
CA PHE A 209 -8.54 26.03 0.26
C PHE A 209 -9.99 26.11 -0.24
N MET A 210 -10.35 25.28 -1.22
CA MET A 210 -11.70 25.24 -1.78
C MET A 210 -12.73 24.87 -0.72
N LYS A 211 -12.42 23.90 0.15
CA LYS A 211 -13.28 23.53 1.29
C LYS A 211 -13.49 24.70 2.26
N ARG A 212 -12.45 25.48 2.56
CA ARG A 212 -12.60 26.69 3.40
C ARG A 212 -13.50 27.72 2.73
N LYS A 213 -13.30 27.98 1.43
CA LYS A 213 -14.12 28.94 0.67
C LYS A 213 -15.57 28.53 0.53
N ALA A 214 -15.84 27.26 0.26
CA ALA A 214 -17.20 26.72 0.29
C ALA A 214 -17.86 26.89 1.67
N GLY A 215 -17.09 26.66 2.75
CA GLY A 215 -17.57 26.90 4.12
C GLY A 215 -17.86 28.37 4.43
N GLU A 216 -17.01 29.30 3.98
CA GLU A 216 -17.26 30.75 4.09
C GLU A 216 -18.54 31.16 3.36
N LEU A 217 -18.72 30.68 2.13
CA LEU A 217 -19.90 30.96 1.33
C LEU A 217 -21.17 30.41 1.98
N ALA A 218 -21.14 29.18 2.50
CA ALA A 218 -22.27 28.58 3.21
C ALA A 218 -22.69 29.43 4.43
N ARG A 219 -21.72 29.93 5.21
CA ARG A 219 -22.01 30.83 6.34
C ARG A 219 -22.64 32.14 5.88
N CYS A 220 -22.15 32.73 4.79
CA CYS A 220 -22.72 33.96 4.22
C CYS A 220 -24.19 33.76 3.82
N VAL A 221 -24.49 32.67 3.12
CA VAL A 221 -25.86 32.34 2.69
C VAL A 221 -26.80 32.13 3.87
N LEU A 222 -26.35 31.44 4.93
CA LEU A 222 -27.15 31.27 6.15
C LEU A 222 -27.44 32.60 6.83
N LYS A 223 -26.44 33.49 6.93
CA LYS A 223 -26.63 34.82 7.49
C LYS A 223 -27.65 35.64 6.69
N MET A 224 -27.56 35.63 5.36
CA MET A 224 -28.53 36.32 4.49
C MET A 224 -29.96 35.82 4.69
N ARG A 225 -30.16 34.51 4.88
CA ARG A 225 -31.48 33.94 5.14
C ARG A 225 -32.05 34.41 6.48
N GLU A 226 -31.21 34.49 7.51
CA GLU A 226 -31.64 34.98 8.81
C GLU A 226 -31.96 36.48 8.75
N ASP A 227 -31.09 37.29 8.13
CA ASP A 227 -31.33 38.73 7.94
C ASP A 227 -32.64 38.98 7.19
N HIS A 228 -32.95 38.18 6.16
CA HIS A 228 -34.22 38.26 5.45
C HIS A 228 -35.43 37.92 6.34
N ARG A 229 -35.32 36.87 7.16
CA ARG A 229 -36.38 36.51 8.12
C ARG A 229 -36.61 37.62 9.15
N VAL A 230 -35.54 38.18 9.70
CA VAL A 230 -35.61 39.30 10.65
C VAL A 230 -36.31 40.49 10.01
N CYS A 231 -35.93 40.86 8.79
CA CYS A 231 -36.58 41.95 8.06
C CYS A 231 -38.10 41.72 7.87
N MET A 232 -38.51 40.51 7.46
CA MET A 232 -39.93 40.16 7.30
C MET A 232 -40.70 40.21 8.62
N LEU A 233 -40.10 39.77 9.73
CA LEU A 233 -40.71 39.84 11.05
C LEU A 233 -40.82 41.27 11.56
N SER A 234 -39.79 42.11 11.38
CA SER A 234 -39.82 43.52 11.74
C SER A 234 -40.98 44.25 11.05
N ARG A 235 -41.14 44.04 9.73
CA ARG A 235 -42.25 44.62 8.97
C ARG A 235 -43.62 44.16 9.48
N LYS A 236 -43.75 42.88 9.85
CA LYS A 236 -44.99 42.35 10.42
C LYS A 236 -45.31 42.95 11.79
N ILE A 237 -44.28 43.19 12.62
CA ILE A 237 -44.42 43.85 13.92
C ILE A 237 -44.91 45.28 13.73
N GLU A 238 -44.31 46.03 12.80
CA GLU A 238 -44.72 47.41 12.46
C GLU A 238 -46.19 47.46 12.01
N ASP A 239 -46.59 46.57 11.11
CA ASP A 239 -47.98 46.49 10.64
C ASP A 239 -48.96 46.20 11.79
N LEU A 240 -48.60 45.28 12.71
CA LEU A 240 -49.42 44.94 13.88
C LEU A 240 -49.48 46.10 14.88
N GLN A 241 -48.37 46.79 15.11
CA GLN A 241 -48.34 47.99 15.96
C GLN A 241 -49.24 49.09 15.40
N GLY A 242 -49.24 49.30 14.07
CA GLY A 242 -50.15 50.23 13.41
C GLY A 242 -51.63 49.85 13.60
N GLN A 243 -51.96 48.56 13.51
CA GLN A 243 -53.32 48.06 13.76
C GLN A 243 -53.75 48.26 15.21
N ILE A 244 -52.88 47.97 16.17
CA ILE A 244 -53.14 48.19 17.61
C ILE A 244 -53.41 49.67 17.87
N TYR A 245 -52.55 50.55 17.38
CA TYR A 245 -52.73 51.99 17.53
C TYR A 245 -54.07 52.47 16.92
N GLY A 246 -54.43 51.98 15.74
CA GLY A 246 -55.72 52.30 15.11
C GLY A 246 -56.92 51.78 15.88
N LEU A 247 -56.81 50.61 16.53
CA LEU A 247 -57.84 50.07 17.43
C LEU A 247 -57.96 50.87 18.72
N GLU A 248 -56.83 51.21 19.35
CA GLU A 248 -56.78 52.04 20.55
C GLU A 248 -57.42 53.42 20.31
N LYS A 249 -57.12 54.05 19.18
CA LYS A 249 -57.74 55.32 18.78
C LYS A 249 -59.26 55.20 18.66
N ARG A 250 -59.76 54.20 17.93
CA ARG A 250 -61.21 53.98 17.77
C ARG A 250 -61.90 53.63 19.10
N ASN A 251 -61.26 52.83 19.94
CA ASN A 251 -61.78 52.52 21.28
C ASN A 251 -61.89 53.78 22.13
N LYS A 252 -60.87 54.65 22.11
CA LYS A 252 -60.90 55.93 22.82
C LYS A 252 -62.06 56.81 22.33
N GLU A 253 -62.22 56.97 21.02
CA GLU A 253 -63.34 57.71 20.42
C GLU A 253 -64.70 57.11 20.82
N TYR A 254 -64.82 55.78 20.86
CA TYR A 254 -66.03 55.09 21.30
C TYR A 254 -66.37 55.40 22.77
N TYR A 255 -65.39 55.35 23.67
CA TYR A 255 -65.60 55.72 25.08
C TYR A 255 -65.98 57.19 25.25
N GLU A 256 -65.36 58.10 24.50
CA GLU A 256 -65.72 59.53 24.53
C GLU A 256 -67.17 59.76 24.08
N GLN A 257 -67.64 59.04 23.06
CA GLN A 257 -69.03 59.10 22.62
C GLN A 257 -70.00 58.52 23.66
N LEU A 258 -69.62 57.42 24.33
CA LEU A 258 -70.43 56.83 25.39
C LEU A 258 -70.60 57.81 26.57
N MET A 259 -69.50 58.44 27.01
CA MET A 259 -69.54 59.44 28.08
C MET A 259 -70.40 60.66 27.73
N LYS A 260 -70.38 61.12 26.47
CA LYS A 260 -71.26 62.21 26.01
C LYS A 260 -72.73 61.81 26.07
N ARG A 261 -73.09 60.60 25.61
CA ARG A 261 -74.47 60.10 25.73
C ARG A 261 -74.92 59.96 27.17
N ASP A 262 -74.07 59.44 28.05
CA ASP A 262 -74.39 59.32 29.48
C ASP A 262 -74.61 60.71 30.11
N GLN A 263 -73.79 61.70 29.78
CA GLN A 263 -73.99 63.09 30.21
C GLN A 263 -75.30 63.70 29.66
N GLU A 264 -75.61 63.47 28.39
CA GLU A 264 -76.86 63.92 27.76
C GLU A 264 -78.10 63.29 28.43
N VAL A 265 -78.04 61.99 28.72
CA VAL A 265 -79.08 61.27 29.46
C VAL A 265 -79.22 61.80 30.89
N GLU A 266 -78.11 62.04 31.59
CA GLU A 266 -78.13 62.57 32.95
C GLU A 266 -78.67 64.01 33.02
N GLN A 267 -78.38 64.84 32.01
CA GLN A 267 -79.00 66.17 31.84
C GLN A 267 -80.51 66.08 31.55
N LEU A 268 -80.95 65.10 30.77
CA LEU A 268 -82.36 64.79 30.53
C LEU A 268 -83.11 64.33 31.80
N PHE A 269 -82.45 63.58 32.69
CA PHE A 269 -83.02 63.21 33.98
C PHE A 269 -83.09 64.40 34.95
N LYS A 270 -82.04 65.25 35.02
CA LYS A 270 -82.03 66.47 35.86
C LYS A 270 -83.05 67.53 35.42
N SER A 271 -83.41 67.57 34.14
CA SER A 271 -84.44 68.48 33.61
C SER A 271 -85.88 67.97 33.77
N LYS A 272 -86.08 66.68 34.09
CA LYS A 272 -87.40 66.09 34.36
C LYS A 272 -87.87 66.18 35.82
N ASP A 273 -87.01 66.55 36.78
CA ASP A 273 -87.42 66.78 38.18
C ASP A 273 -88.19 68.10 38.43
N LYS A 274 -88.43 68.91 37.38
CA LYS A 274 -89.26 70.13 37.46
C LYS A 274 -90.57 70.08 36.66
N LYS A 275 -90.96 68.92 36.11
CA LYS A 275 -92.28 68.77 35.46
C LYS A 275 -92.90 67.42 35.82
N LYS A 276 -94.00 67.49 36.59
CA LYS A 276 -94.90 66.40 36.97
C LYS A 276 -95.02 65.31 35.90
N LYS A 277 -94.97 64.05 36.37
CA LYS A 277 -95.96 63.00 36.12
C LYS A 277 -96.64 63.09 34.74
N LEU A 278 -96.15 62.32 33.76
CA LEU A 278 -96.93 61.62 32.73
C LEU A 278 -95.96 60.85 31.81
N GLY A 279 -96.39 59.66 31.40
CA GLY A 279 -95.56 58.57 30.92
C GLY A 279 -94.75 58.87 29.66
N LEU A 280 -93.62 58.16 29.55
CA LEU A 280 -92.96 57.94 28.28
C LEU A 280 -92.31 56.55 28.31
N GLU A 281 -93.17 55.56 28.10
CA GLU A 281 -92.84 54.37 27.34
C GLU A 281 -92.25 54.83 26.00
N VAL A 282 -91.05 54.36 25.64
CA VAL A 282 -90.59 54.12 24.25
C VAL A 282 -89.14 53.61 24.24
N CYS A 283 -89.00 52.45 23.60
CA CYS A 283 -87.84 51.87 22.91
C CYS A 283 -86.58 51.45 23.69
N PHE A 284 -86.67 50.30 24.37
CA PHE A 284 -85.61 49.29 24.24
C PHE A 284 -85.97 48.37 23.06
N GLN A 285 -85.52 48.71 21.84
CA GLN A 285 -85.41 47.72 20.77
C GLN A 285 -84.03 47.09 20.84
N VAL A 286 -83.89 46.11 21.71
CA VAL A 286 -82.83 45.11 21.60
C VAL A 286 -83.12 44.34 20.32
N HIS A 287 -82.39 44.65 19.25
CA HIS A 287 -82.38 43.84 18.04
C HIS A 287 -81.88 42.44 18.42
N LYS A 288 -82.83 41.54 18.66
CA LYS A 288 -82.63 40.11 18.77
C LYS A 288 -82.11 39.64 17.42
N LEU A 289 -80.80 39.49 17.27
CA LEU A 289 -80.20 38.78 16.16
C LEU A 289 -80.75 37.35 16.20
N LYS A 290 -81.66 37.06 15.27
CA LYS A 290 -82.15 35.73 14.99
C LYS A 290 -80.95 34.86 14.64
N MET A 291 -80.66 33.86 15.48
CA MET A 291 -79.93 32.69 15.02
C MET A 291 -80.74 32.08 13.88
N VAL A 292 -80.15 32.02 12.70
CA VAL A 292 -80.65 31.20 11.61
C VAL A 292 -80.30 29.77 11.99
N GLU A 293 -81.28 29.08 12.53
CA GLU A 293 -81.35 27.62 12.56
C GLU A 293 -81.64 27.18 11.11
N ASN A 294 -80.59 26.78 10.39
CA ASN A 294 -80.76 25.97 9.20
C ASN A 294 -80.59 24.51 9.60
N ALA A 295 -81.72 23.83 9.54
CA ALA A 295 -81.90 22.41 9.73
C ALA A 295 -81.01 21.58 8.80
N ASP A 296 -80.70 20.40 9.33
CA ASP A 296 -80.11 19.23 8.72
C ASP A 296 -80.34 19.06 7.20
N VAL A 297 -79.23 18.94 6.48
CA VAL A 297 -79.15 18.03 5.34
C VAL A 297 -78.03 17.03 5.62
N ASN A 298 -78.47 15.86 6.04
CA ASN A 298 -77.69 14.63 6.17
C ASN A 298 -77.09 14.24 4.81
N VAL A 299 -75.76 14.36 4.66
CA VAL A 299 -74.99 13.60 3.67
C VAL A 299 -73.76 13.03 4.37
N LYS A 300 -73.78 11.70 4.56
CA LYS A 300 -72.63 10.85 4.89
C LYS A 300 -71.36 11.30 4.17
N GLY A 301 -70.30 11.59 4.92
CA GLY A 301 -68.96 11.81 4.36
C GLY A 301 -67.89 11.87 5.45
N LYS A 302 -67.06 10.84 5.52
CA LYS A 302 -65.83 10.75 6.32
C LYS A 302 -64.92 11.97 6.10
N ASP A 303 -64.40 12.56 7.19
CA ASP A 303 -62.97 12.91 7.38
C ASP A 303 -62.76 14.00 8.46
N GLY A 304 -62.72 13.57 9.71
CA GLY A 304 -61.95 14.28 10.73
C GLY A 304 -60.48 13.87 10.61
N GLY A 305 -59.64 14.65 9.91
CA GLY A 305 -58.26 14.23 9.73
C GLY A 305 -57.33 15.09 8.88
N LYS A 306 -57.58 16.41 8.73
CA LYS A 306 -56.73 17.27 7.86
C LYS A 306 -55.84 18.28 8.57
N VAL A 307 -56.03 18.59 9.85
CA VAL A 307 -55.17 19.58 10.54
C VAL A 307 -53.94 18.94 11.20
N PHE A 308 -54.04 17.68 11.66
CA PHE A 308 -52.90 16.98 12.28
C PHE A 308 -51.87 16.42 11.26
N LYS A 309 -52.31 16.02 10.06
CA LYS A 309 -51.43 15.41 9.04
C LYS A 309 -50.45 16.38 8.38
N TRP A 310 -50.72 17.69 8.42
CA TRP A 310 -49.78 18.66 7.85
C TRP A 310 -48.54 18.83 8.74
N TRP A 311 -48.74 18.88 10.06
CA TRP A 311 -47.66 18.97 11.04
C TRP A 311 -46.81 17.69 11.12
N GLU A 312 -47.41 16.53 10.87
CA GLU A 312 -46.72 15.23 10.84
C GLU A 312 -45.84 15.04 9.59
N ARG A 313 -46.17 15.73 8.48
CA ARG A 313 -45.35 15.75 7.26
C ARG A 313 -44.15 16.70 7.33
N VAL A 314 -44.23 17.77 8.12
CA VAL A 314 -43.13 18.74 8.26
C VAL A 314 -42.04 18.23 9.21
N LYS A 315 -42.38 17.40 10.21
CA LYS A 315 -41.39 16.75 11.09
C LYS A 315 -40.62 15.59 10.47
N ASN A 316 -41.12 14.99 9.39
CA ASN A 316 -40.48 13.86 8.69
C ASN A 316 -39.60 14.30 7.51
N LEU A 317 -39.27 15.59 7.40
CA LEU A 317 -38.46 16.16 6.32
C LEU A 317 -37.09 16.66 6.79
N ASP A 318 -36.63 16.16 7.94
CA ASP A 318 -35.21 16.08 8.27
C ASP A 318 -34.80 14.61 8.15
N LEU A 319 -34.30 14.21 6.98
CA LEU A 319 -33.20 13.25 6.78
C LEU A 319 -33.10 12.84 5.29
N PHE A 320 -31.93 13.14 4.69
CA PHE A 320 -31.35 12.53 3.48
C PHE A 320 -32.03 12.73 2.12
N ILE A 321 -31.51 13.64 1.29
CA ILE A 321 -31.25 13.38 -0.15
C ILE A 321 -30.03 14.19 -0.61
N CYS A 322 -28.86 13.53 -0.71
CA CYS A 322 -27.82 13.78 -1.72
C CYS A 322 -26.71 12.72 -1.58
N GLY A 323 -26.87 11.58 -2.27
CA GLY A 323 -25.88 10.49 -2.39
C GLY A 323 -26.50 9.26 -3.09
N PRO A 324 -25.76 8.52 -3.94
CA PRO A 324 -26.22 8.08 -5.26
C PRO A 324 -26.97 6.73 -5.30
N ASN A 325 -27.83 6.59 -6.31
CA ASN A 325 -28.57 5.37 -6.66
C ASN A 325 -27.63 4.28 -7.22
N PRO A 326 -27.66 3.04 -6.72
CA PRO A 326 -27.05 1.90 -7.39
C PRO A 326 -28.10 1.15 -8.25
N GLY A 327 -27.78 0.92 -9.53
CA GLY A 327 -28.42 -0.11 -10.34
C GLY A 327 -29.38 0.38 -11.42
N SER A 328 -28.86 0.49 -12.64
CA SER A 328 -29.59 0.22 -13.88
C SER A 328 -28.57 -0.03 -14.99
N ILE A 329 -28.54 -1.30 -15.43
CA ILE A 329 -28.10 -1.92 -16.70
C ILE A 329 -27.08 -1.14 -17.54
#